data_AF-A0AAJ6GSF3-F1
#
_entry.id   AF-A0AAJ6GSF3-F1
#
_cell.length_a   1.000
_cell.length_b   1.000
_cell.length_c   1.000
_cell.angle_alpha   90.00
_cell.angle_beta   90.00
_cell.angle_gamma   90.00
#
_symmetry.space_group_name_H-M   'P 1'
#
loop_
_entity.id
_entity.type
_entity.pdbx_description
1 polymer ?
#
loop_
_entity_poly.entity_id
_entity_poly.type
_entity_poly.pdbx_seq_one_letter_code
_entity_poly.pdbx_strand_id
1 'polypeptide(L)'
;MIIRHAMCGVLALLALTGCGRQGPHQDKDYAAMNTIVMKPVCIGRFELSIPRDGERDWRTDVDWAEVTRLPFKLRTTEDFWGYVEARKQFLQSQKHDTEPSLLSLYEKVGDNAVILLNRQEPSNDVVYYLERYVWLGDRGYFFKGLGEGDEIKAKLRLNFQVQHPLSS
;
A
#
# COMPACT_ATOMS: atom_id res chain seq x y z
N MET A 1 -51.44 47.57 -4.49
CA MET A 1 -51.11 48.87 -3.87
C MET A 1 -49.94 48.62 -2.91
N ILE A 2 -48.70 48.90 -3.34
CA ILE A 2 -47.86 50.02 -2.84
C ILE A 2 -47.55 49.84 -1.34
N ILE A 3 -46.41 49.20 -0.98
CA ILE A 3 -45.14 49.85 -0.50
C ILE A 3 -45.33 50.44 0.93
N ARG A 4 -44.59 50.15 2.01
CA ARG A 4 -43.13 50.19 2.21
C ARG A 4 -42.75 49.65 3.63
N HIS A 5 -41.73 48.81 3.70
CA HIS A 5 -40.51 48.97 4.52
C HIS A 5 -40.64 49.49 5.97
N ALA A 6 -40.42 48.60 6.93
CA ALA A 6 -39.58 48.87 8.10
C ALA A 6 -39.35 47.56 8.85
N MET A 7 -38.15 46.99 8.72
CA MET A 7 -37.45 46.18 9.74
C MET A 7 -36.31 45.41 9.07
N CYS A 8 -35.42 46.16 8.42
CA CYS A 8 -34.10 45.67 8.05
C CYS A 8 -33.12 46.57 8.80
N GLY A 9 -32.85 46.24 10.07
CA GLY A 9 -32.00 47.14 10.88
C GLY A 9 -31.93 46.86 12.36
N VAL A 10 -31.93 45.60 12.82
CA VAL A 10 -31.44 45.27 14.19
C VAL A 10 -30.74 43.89 14.26
N LEU A 11 -30.96 42.98 13.30
CA LEU A 11 -30.44 41.61 13.40
C LEU A 11 -28.98 41.38 12.93
N ALA A 12 -28.23 42.45 12.63
CA ALA A 12 -26.84 42.33 12.14
C ALA A 12 -25.76 42.49 13.24
N LEU A 13 -26.13 42.68 14.51
CA LEU A 13 -25.17 42.90 15.60
C LEU A 13 -24.89 41.68 16.51
N LEU A 14 -25.51 40.53 16.24
CA LEU A 14 -25.26 39.28 16.99
C LEU A 14 -24.31 38.29 16.29
N ALA A 15 -23.78 38.63 15.11
CA ALA A 15 -22.86 37.76 14.37
C ALA A 15 -21.36 38.09 14.59
N LEU A 16 -21.02 38.95 15.56
CA LEU A 16 -19.63 39.37 15.81
C LEU A 16 -19.02 38.84 17.13
N THR A 17 -19.74 38.04 17.91
CA THR A 17 -19.19 37.39 19.12
C THR A 17 -19.12 35.90 18.90
N GLY A 18 -18.14 35.47 18.10
CA GLY A 18 -17.98 34.05 17.77
C GLY A 18 -16.70 33.67 17.05
N CYS A 19 -15.72 34.58 16.88
CA CYS A 19 -14.33 34.13 16.84
C CYS A 19 -14.01 33.62 18.25
N GLY A 20 -14.43 32.38 18.55
CA GLY A 20 -13.82 31.62 19.61
C GLY A 20 -12.34 31.62 19.30
N ARG A 21 -11.58 32.40 20.08
CA ARG A 21 -10.14 32.26 20.18
C ARG A 21 -9.86 30.76 20.16
N GLN A 22 -9.01 30.29 19.24
CA GLN A 22 -8.26 29.08 19.52
C GLN A 22 -7.74 29.29 20.94
N GLY A 23 -8.28 28.51 21.87
CA GLY A 23 -7.90 28.59 23.27
C GLY A 23 -6.38 28.40 23.39
N PRO A 24 -5.80 28.62 24.58
CA PRO A 24 -4.41 28.21 24.79
C PRO A 24 -4.28 26.79 24.26
N HIS A 25 -3.20 26.52 23.52
CA HIS A 25 -2.76 25.16 23.18
C HIS A 25 -3.27 24.24 24.29
N GLN A 26 -4.18 23.29 23.99
CA GLN A 26 -4.60 22.30 25.00
C GLN A 26 -3.32 21.88 25.70
N ASP A 27 -3.19 22.24 26.98
CA ASP A 27 -1.97 21.98 27.73
C ASP A 27 -1.78 20.48 27.65
N LYS A 28 -0.79 20.07 26.85
CA LYS A 28 -0.44 18.66 26.74
C LYS A 28 -0.07 18.27 28.16
N ASP A 29 -0.81 17.34 28.73
CA ASP A 29 -0.49 16.80 30.04
C ASP A 29 0.79 15.97 29.90
N TYR A 30 1.93 16.66 29.97
CA TYR A 30 3.24 16.04 29.84
C TYR A 30 3.49 15.02 30.96
N ALA A 31 2.88 15.20 32.13
CA ALA A 31 2.96 14.23 33.21
C ALA A 31 2.26 12.94 32.81
N ALA A 32 1.04 13.01 32.27
CA ALA A 32 0.35 11.85 31.71
C ALA A 32 1.12 11.22 30.54
N MET A 33 1.66 12.04 29.61
CA MET A 33 2.45 11.54 28.48
C MET A 33 3.71 10.77 28.92
N ASN A 34 4.36 11.20 30.00
CA ASN A 34 5.54 10.55 30.56
C ASN A 34 5.23 9.21 31.26
N THR A 35 3.95 8.88 31.51
CA THR A 35 3.55 7.59 32.07
C THR A 35 3.24 6.53 31.00
N ILE A 36 3.20 6.91 29.71
CA ILE A 36 2.91 5.99 28.62
C ILE A 36 4.07 4.99 28.49
N VAL A 37 3.75 3.70 28.61
CA VAL A 37 4.74 2.64 28.44
C VAL A 37 5.14 2.55 26.98
N MET A 38 6.43 2.75 26.70
CA MET A 38 7.00 2.68 25.35
C MET A 38 7.58 1.29 25.08
N LYS A 39 7.56 0.86 23.81
CA LYS A 39 8.18 -0.38 23.35
C LYS A 39 9.00 -0.11 22.08
N PRO A 40 10.25 -0.63 21.97
CA PRO A 40 11.02 -0.52 20.75
C PRO A 40 10.40 -1.36 19.63
N VAL A 41 10.35 -0.78 18.43
CA VAL A 41 9.89 -1.41 17.20
C VAL A 41 10.81 -1.03 16.05
N CYS A 42 11.15 -2.00 15.20
CA CYS A 42 11.93 -1.76 13.99
C CYS A 42 11.01 -1.35 12.84
N ILE A 43 11.27 -0.18 12.24
CA ILE A 43 10.61 0.31 11.04
C ILE A 43 11.69 0.61 10.00
N GLY A 44 11.78 -0.26 8.98
CA GLY A 44 12.85 -0.20 8.00
C GLY A 44 14.23 -0.36 8.65
N ARG A 45 15.06 0.68 8.59
CA ARG A 45 16.41 0.72 9.18
C ARG A 45 16.48 1.43 10.53
N PHE A 46 15.34 1.85 11.08
CA PHE A 46 15.28 2.60 12.33
C PHE A 46 14.64 1.79 13.44
N GLU A 47 15.13 1.97 14.64
CA GLU A 47 14.45 1.55 15.86
C GLU A 47 13.75 2.76 16.47
N LEU A 48 12.44 2.64 16.67
CA LEU A 48 11.62 3.70 17.26
C LEU A 48 10.93 3.15 18.50
N SER A 49 10.97 3.92 19.59
CA SER A 49 10.14 3.64 20.76
C SER A 49 8.75 4.23 20.53
N ILE A 50 7.72 3.39 20.53
CA ILE A 50 6.31 3.78 20.34
C ILE A 50 5.45 3.30 21.51
N PRO A 51 4.28 3.91 21.78
CA PRO A 51 3.38 3.46 22.84
C PRO A 51 3.04 1.96 22.68
N ARG A 52 3.20 1.18 23.76
CA ARG A 52 3.01 -0.27 23.75
C ARG A 52 1.61 -0.67 23.30
N ASP A 53 0.62 0.06 23.79
CA ASP A 53 -0.81 -0.24 23.62
C ASP A 53 -1.47 0.70 22.57
N GLY A 54 -0.66 1.48 21.84
CA GLY A 54 -1.15 2.33 20.76
C GLY A 54 -1.47 1.52 19.49
N GLU A 55 -2.40 2.05 18.69
CA GLU A 55 -2.62 1.55 17.34
C GLU A 55 -1.35 1.75 16.50
N ARG A 56 -1.05 0.76 15.66
CA ARG A 56 0.18 0.71 14.86
C ARG A 56 -0.18 0.39 13.44
N ASP A 57 0.03 1.38 12.58
CA ASP A 57 -0.07 1.23 11.14
C ASP A 57 1.09 1.98 10.49
N TRP A 58 1.77 1.33 9.57
CA TRP A 58 2.79 1.95 8.74
C TRP A 58 2.86 1.24 7.40
N ARG A 59 3.12 2.03 6.38
CA ARG A 59 3.30 1.58 5.00
C ARG A 59 4.77 1.72 4.64
N THR A 60 5.28 0.70 3.96
CA THR A 60 6.61 0.74 3.35
C THR A 60 6.47 0.45 1.88
N ASP A 61 7.05 1.31 1.07
CA ASP A 61 7.26 1.03 -0.35
C ASP A 61 8.72 0.60 -0.52
N VAL A 62 8.95 -0.56 -1.16
CA VAL A 62 10.28 -1.04 -1.52
C VAL A 62 10.33 -1.07 -3.02
N ASP A 63 11.28 -0.32 -3.58
CA ASP A 63 11.49 -0.27 -5.02
C ASP A 63 10.14 -0.05 -5.73
N TRP A 64 9.55 1.12 -5.48
CA TRP A 64 8.28 1.64 -6.04
C TRP A 64 7.05 0.72 -5.89
N ALA A 65 7.16 -0.36 -5.12
CA ALA A 65 6.06 -1.27 -4.84
C ALA A 65 5.63 -1.19 -3.38
N GLU A 66 4.32 -1.14 -3.19
CA GLU A 66 3.71 -1.28 -1.88
C GLU A 66 3.96 -2.68 -1.32
N VAL A 67 4.46 -2.75 -0.10
CA VAL A 67 4.71 -4.02 0.60
C VAL A 67 3.59 -4.30 1.57
N THR A 68 2.94 -5.45 1.40
CA THR A 68 1.90 -5.94 2.31
C THR A 68 2.25 -7.34 2.79
N ARG A 69 1.80 -7.69 3.99
CA ARG A 69 1.86 -9.07 4.48
C ARG A 69 0.75 -9.87 3.82
N LEU A 70 1.07 -11.08 3.39
CA LEU A 70 0.05 -12.02 2.92
C LEU A 70 -0.87 -12.44 4.08
N PRO A 71 -2.08 -12.95 3.77
CA PRO A 71 -3.05 -13.34 4.79
C PRO A 71 -2.45 -14.27 5.85
N PHE A 72 -2.74 -14.00 7.14
CA PHE A 72 -2.17 -14.74 8.27
C PHE A 72 -2.51 -16.25 8.28
N LYS A 73 -3.51 -16.66 7.50
CA LYS A 73 -3.92 -18.05 7.36
C LYS A 73 -2.92 -18.90 6.55
N LEU A 74 -2.03 -18.28 5.79
CA LEU A 74 -0.97 -18.99 5.05
C LEU A 74 0.14 -19.30 6.05
N ARG A 75 0.22 -20.55 6.51
CA ARG A 75 1.13 -20.97 7.59
C ARG A 75 2.27 -21.83 7.10
N THR A 76 2.12 -22.48 5.95
CA THR A 76 3.16 -23.32 5.37
C THR A 76 3.58 -22.83 3.98
N THR A 77 4.71 -23.35 3.51
CA THR A 77 5.17 -23.12 2.14
C THR A 77 4.16 -23.64 1.11
N GLU A 78 3.45 -24.73 1.41
CA GLU A 78 2.38 -25.26 0.56
C GLU A 78 1.18 -24.29 0.49
N ASP A 79 0.77 -23.69 1.61
CA ASP A 79 -0.29 -22.67 1.61
C ASP A 79 0.10 -21.47 0.74
N PHE A 80 1.37 -21.03 0.85
CA PHE A 80 1.92 -19.96 0.03
C PHE A 80 1.85 -20.29 -1.46
N TRP A 81 2.33 -21.47 -1.87
CA TRP A 81 2.30 -21.87 -3.26
C TRP A 81 0.88 -22.07 -3.79
N GLY A 82 -0.03 -22.62 -2.97
CA GLY A 82 -1.44 -22.73 -3.32
C GLY A 82 -2.09 -21.36 -3.54
N TYR A 83 -1.76 -20.37 -2.72
CA TYR A 83 -2.24 -19.00 -2.88
C TYR A 83 -1.74 -18.36 -4.20
N VAL A 84 -0.44 -18.51 -4.50
CA VAL A 84 0.17 -17.98 -5.74
C VAL A 84 -0.42 -18.67 -6.98
N GLU A 85 -0.56 -19.99 -6.96
CA GLU A 85 -1.08 -20.74 -8.11
C GLU A 85 -2.55 -20.37 -8.36
N ALA A 86 -3.35 -20.18 -7.33
CA ALA A 86 -4.73 -19.70 -7.48
C ALA A 86 -4.79 -18.31 -8.15
N ARG A 87 -3.90 -17.38 -7.77
CA ARG A 87 -3.81 -16.05 -8.40
C ARG A 87 -3.39 -16.14 -9.86
N LYS A 88 -2.39 -16.94 -10.17
CA LYS A 88 -1.92 -17.20 -11.54
C LYS A 88 -3.05 -17.79 -12.40
N GLN A 89 -3.71 -18.85 -11.93
CA GLN A 89 -4.82 -19.48 -12.65
C GLN A 89 -5.99 -18.52 -12.87
N PHE A 90 -6.32 -17.71 -11.87
CA PHE A 90 -7.31 -16.66 -12.01
C PHE A 90 -6.93 -15.73 -13.17
N LEU A 91 -5.74 -15.13 -13.16
CA LEU A 91 -5.30 -14.22 -14.23
C LEU A 91 -5.24 -14.88 -15.61
N GLN A 92 -4.79 -16.14 -15.69
CA GLN A 92 -4.74 -16.91 -16.94
C GLN A 92 -6.13 -17.20 -17.52
N SER A 93 -7.13 -17.35 -16.66
CA SER A 93 -8.52 -17.62 -17.07
C SER A 93 -9.25 -16.38 -17.60
N GLN A 94 -8.77 -15.19 -17.29
CA GLN A 94 -9.40 -13.94 -17.70
C GLN A 94 -8.88 -13.50 -19.07
N LYS A 95 -9.79 -13.11 -19.96
CA LYS A 95 -9.46 -12.64 -21.31
C LYS A 95 -8.88 -11.22 -21.28
N HIS A 96 -7.89 -10.97 -22.13
CA HIS A 96 -7.46 -9.63 -22.55
C HIS A 96 -7.80 -9.42 -24.02
N ASP A 97 -7.97 -8.17 -24.46
CA ASP A 97 -8.37 -7.85 -25.82
C ASP A 97 -7.24 -8.09 -26.83
N THR A 98 -5.99 -7.92 -26.40
CA THR A 98 -4.79 -8.01 -27.24
C THR A 98 -3.73 -9.00 -26.77
N GLU A 99 -3.90 -9.60 -25.58
CA GLU A 99 -2.97 -10.59 -24.99
C GLU A 99 -3.73 -11.91 -24.77
N PRO A 100 -3.06 -13.08 -24.67
CA PRO A 100 -3.74 -14.35 -24.47
C PRO A 100 -4.63 -14.40 -23.22
N SER A 101 -4.24 -13.68 -22.18
CA SER A 101 -4.98 -13.54 -20.92
C SER A 101 -4.55 -12.28 -20.19
N LEU A 102 -5.14 -12.00 -19.02
CA LEU A 102 -4.64 -10.96 -18.13
C LEU A 102 -3.27 -11.30 -17.51
N LEU A 103 -2.81 -12.56 -17.57
CA LEU A 103 -1.46 -12.92 -17.20
C LEU A 103 -0.50 -12.78 -18.39
N SER A 104 0.44 -11.85 -18.28
CA SER A 104 1.44 -11.57 -19.31
C SER A 104 2.75 -12.33 -19.07
N LEU A 105 3.14 -12.51 -17.80
CA LEU A 105 4.34 -13.27 -17.42
C LEU A 105 4.15 -13.92 -16.03
N TYR A 106 4.69 -15.13 -15.89
CA TYR A 106 4.86 -15.82 -14.61
C TYR A 106 6.25 -16.40 -14.55
N GLU A 107 6.96 -16.11 -13.47
CA GLU A 107 8.32 -16.59 -13.27
C GLU A 107 8.56 -16.94 -11.80
N LYS A 108 9.09 -18.13 -11.55
CA LYS A 108 9.58 -18.52 -10.23
C LYS A 108 11.02 -18.05 -10.08
N VAL A 109 11.33 -17.48 -8.92
CA VAL A 109 12.66 -16.99 -8.57
C VAL A 109 13.15 -17.75 -7.35
N GLY A 110 14.08 -18.68 -7.59
CA GLY A 110 14.51 -19.65 -6.58
C GLY A 110 13.34 -20.47 -6.03
N ASP A 111 13.44 -20.87 -4.77
CA ASP A 111 12.49 -21.79 -4.11
C ASP A 111 11.41 -21.07 -3.29
N ASN A 112 11.48 -19.74 -3.18
CA ASN A 112 10.66 -18.98 -2.23
C ASN A 112 10.04 -17.70 -2.79
N ALA A 113 10.20 -17.40 -4.08
CA ALA A 113 9.65 -16.20 -4.68
C ALA A 113 9.06 -16.44 -6.06
N VAL A 114 8.14 -15.56 -6.45
CA VAL A 114 7.49 -15.58 -7.75
C VAL A 114 7.18 -14.16 -8.21
N ILE A 115 7.24 -13.96 -9.53
CA ILE A 115 6.96 -12.71 -10.20
C ILE A 115 5.82 -12.96 -11.19
N LEU A 116 4.78 -12.14 -11.11
CA LEU A 116 3.66 -12.10 -12.04
C LEU A 116 3.59 -10.72 -12.67
N LEU A 117 3.68 -10.65 -14.00
CA LEU A 117 3.32 -9.46 -14.76
C LEU A 117 1.91 -9.64 -15.29
N ASN A 118 1.02 -8.70 -14.99
CA ASN A 118 -0.38 -8.84 -15.37
C ASN A 118 -1.03 -7.51 -15.76
N ARG A 119 -2.14 -7.63 -16.48
CA ARG A 119 -3.15 -6.59 -16.69
C ARG A 119 -4.26 -6.79 -15.66
N GLN A 120 -4.93 -5.71 -15.25
CA GLN A 120 -6.09 -5.83 -14.35
C GLN A 120 -7.44 -5.81 -15.07
N GLU A 121 -7.47 -5.35 -16.32
CA GLU A 121 -8.69 -5.17 -17.08
C GLU A 121 -8.48 -5.60 -18.54
N PRO A 122 -9.52 -6.11 -19.23
CA PRO A 122 -9.38 -6.65 -20.59
C PRO A 122 -8.89 -5.66 -21.65
N SER A 123 -9.20 -4.37 -21.49
CA SER A 123 -8.92 -3.35 -22.50
C SER A 123 -7.67 -2.51 -22.22
N ASN A 124 -6.94 -2.78 -21.13
CA ASN A 124 -5.79 -1.97 -20.74
C ASN A 124 -4.52 -2.41 -21.49
N ASP A 125 -4.15 -1.67 -22.53
CA ASP A 125 -2.96 -1.92 -23.33
C ASP A 125 -1.71 -1.13 -22.89
N VAL A 126 -1.85 -0.16 -21.98
CA VAL A 126 -0.75 0.73 -21.56
C VAL A 126 -0.03 0.25 -20.30
N VAL A 127 -0.78 -0.05 -19.25
CA VAL A 127 -0.23 -0.23 -17.91
C VAL A 127 -0.19 -1.71 -17.49
N TYR A 128 0.91 -2.10 -16.89
CA TYR A 128 1.12 -3.41 -16.29
C TYR A 128 1.22 -3.29 -14.77
N TYR A 129 0.80 -4.35 -14.09
CA TYR A 129 1.02 -4.58 -12.67
C TYR A 129 2.12 -5.60 -12.49
N LEU A 130 3.11 -5.25 -11.67
CA LEU A 130 4.16 -6.15 -11.21
C LEU A 130 3.80 -6.65 -9.82
N GLU A 131 3.36 -7.90 -9.76
CA GLU A 131 3.05 -8.62 -8.53
C GLU A 131 4.25 -9.51 -8.16
N ARG A 132 4.87 -9.30 -7.01
CA ARG A 132 5.95 -10.17 -6.51
C ARG A 132 5.52 -10.78 -5.19
N TYR A 133 5.63 -12.10 -5.06
CA TYR A 133 5.33 -12.81 -3.82
C TYR A 133 6.61 -13.45 -3.29
N VAL A 134 6.86 -13.32 -1.99
CA VAL A 134 8.06 -13.85 -1.33
C VAL A 134 7.67 -14.56 -0.04
N TRP A 135 8.20 -15.75 0.18
CA TRP A 135 8.09 -16.51 1.41
C TRP A 135 9.41 -16.47 2.20
N LEU A 136 9.35 -16.08 3.47
CA LEU A 136 10.52 -15.99 4.35
C LEU A 136 10.56 -17.06 5.44
N GLY A 137 9.86 -18.19 5.23
CA GLY A 137 9.85 -19.35 6.12
C GLY A 137 8.68 -19.37 7.11
N ASP A 138 8.41 -18.24 7.77
CA ASP A 138 7.30 -18.08 8.72
C ASP A 138 6.15 -17.23 8.18
N ARG A 139 6.40 -16.48 7.10
CA ARG A 139 5.48 -15.47 6.58
C ARG A 139 5.70 -15.18 5.11
N GLY A 140 4.59 -14.88 4.44
CA GLY A 140 4.57 -14.40 3.06
C GLY A 140 4.38 -12.90 2.96
N TYR A 141 4.98 -12.31 1.92
CA TYR A 141 4.91 -10.90 1.59
C TYR A 141 4.51 -10.72 0.13
N PHE A 142 3.76 -9.65 -0.12
CA PHE A 142 3.30 -9.26 -1.44
C PHE A 142 3.76 -7.83 -1.74
N PHE A 143 4.41 -7.67 -2.89
CA PHE A 143 4.87 -6.40 -3.41
C PHE A 143 4.07 -6.07 -4.66
N LYS A 144 3.33 -4.97 -4.64
CA LYS A 144 2.53 -4.51 -5.78
C LYS A 144 3.12 -3.23 -6.36
N GLY A 145 3.66 -3.34 -7.57
CA GLY A 145 4.13 -2.21 -8.37
C GLY A 145 3.24 -1.96 -9.58
N LEU A 146 3.26 -0.72 -10.08
CA LEU A 146 2.60 -0.30 -11.31
C LEU A 146 3.64 0.31 -12.26
N GLY A 147 3.52 0.08 -13.55
CA GLY A 147 4.38 0.71 -14.54
C GLY A 147 3.88 0.51 -15.97
N GLU A 148 4.34 1.37 -16.88
CA GLU A 148 3.94 1.34 -18.28
C GLU A 148 4.87 0.45 -19.12
N GLY A 149 4.30 -0.26 -20.09
CA GLY A 149 4.98 -0.90 -21.21
C GLY A 149 6.40 -1.42 -20.97
N ASP A 150 7.38 -0.76 -21.59
CA ASP A 150 8.80 -1.13 -21.56
C ASP A 150 9.52 -0.74 -20.27
N GLU A 151 8.99 0.20 -19.48
CA GLU A 151 9.60 0.66 -18.21
C GLU A 151 9.54 -0.46 -17.16
N ILE A 152 8.32 -0.81 -16.74
CA ILE A 152 7.84 -2.18 -16.94
C ILE A 152 8.87 -3.31 -17.00
N LYS A 153 9.06 -3.73 -18.24
CA LYS A 153 9.86 -4.87 -18.69
C LYS A 153 11.35 -4.65 -18.48
N ALA A 154 11.83 -3.40 -18.53
CA ALA A 154 13.21 -3.05 -18.22
C ALA A 154 13.53 -3.28 -16.74
N LYS A 155 12.61 -2.93 -15.83
CA LYS A 155 12.76 -3.18 -14.39
C LYS A 155 12.76 -4.67 -14.05
N LEU A 156 11.96 -5.46 -14.77
CA LEU A 156 12.04 -6.93 -14.71
C LEU A 156 13.48 -7.40 -15.03
N ARG A 157 14.04 -6.97 -16.17
CA ARG A 157 15.41 -7.35 -16.61
C ARG A 157 16.50 -6.96 -15.61
N LEU A 158 16.43 -5.78 -15.00
CA LEU A 158 17.43 -5.33 -14.02
C LEU A 158 17.41 -6.19 -12.74
N ASN A 159 16.24 -6.65 -12.30
CA ASN A 159 16.13 -7.53 -11.14
C ASN A 159 16.67 -8.94 -11.40
N PHE A 160 16.67 -9.41 -12.66
CA PHE A 160 17.29 -10.69 -13.04
C PHE A 160 18.82 -10.64 -13.10
N GLN A 161 19.41 -9.50 -13.49
CA GLN A 161 20.87 -9.37 -13.62
C GLN A 161 21.60 -9.27 -12.26
N VAL A 162 20.91 -8.85 -11.19
CA VAL A 162 21.51 -8.79 -9.84
C VAL A 162 21.57 -10.17 -9.18
N GLN A 163 20.76 -11.14 -9.62
CA GLN A 163 20.71 -12.50 -9.05
C GLN A 163 21.53 -13.53 -9.83
N HIS A 164 21.90 -13.24 -11.08
CA HIS A 164 22.86 -14.02 -11.85
C HIS A 164 23.92 -13.09 -12.42
N PRO A 165 25.02 -12.79 -11.69
CA PRO A 165 26.19 -12.23 -12.34
C PRO A 165 26.61 -13.25 -13.40
N LEU A 166 26.67 -12.79 -14.66
CA LEU A 166 27.14 -13.56 -15.80
C LEU A 166 28.40 -14.33 -15.38
N SER A 167 28.24 -15.64 -15.17
CA SER A 167 29.36 -16.56 -15.06
C SER A 167 29.89 -16.75 -16.47
N SER A 168 30.76 -15.84 -16.87
CA SER A 168 31.73 -15.99 -17.97
C SER A 168 32.95 -16.73 -17.46
#